data_AF-A0A2N9M1A3-F1
#
_entry.id   AF-A0A2N9M1A3-F1
#
_cell.length_a   1.000
_cell.length_b   1.000
_cell.length_c   1.000
_cell.angle_alpha   90.00
_cell.angle_beta   90.00
_cell.angle_gamma   90.00
#
_symmetry.space_group_name_H-M   'P 1'
#
loop_
_entity.id
_entity.type
_entity.pdbx_description
1 polymer ?
#
loop_
_entity_poly.entity_id
_entity_poly.type
_entity_poly.pdbx_seq_one_letter_code
_entity_poly.pdbx_strand_id
1 'polypeptide(L)'
;MKKALAETMRRLGVKRRASDSAVDAGYKAQREFQDALLSAGRRALETLEQSGEPGLVLAGRGYNIYDRGVNCDIPRKLRHRYGANVIPLDFLVTGREPVADIHANMFWISGRKILEAARIAATRPNLHMVYITNFKCGPDSYIKHFAREAAGAPLLVLQFDGHGNDAGYMTRCEAYLDSKGILRCYPSSHTSEPQAQQARIH
;
A
#
# COMPACT_ATOMS: atom_id res chain seq x y z
N MET A 1 12.28 -20.96 14.45
CA MET A 1 11.51 -20.04 15.33
C MET A 1 11.20 -20.65 16.68
N LYS A 2 10.37 -21.72 16.78
CA LYS A 2 9.99 -22.37 18.06
C LYS A 2 11.14 -22.64 19.02
N LYS A 3 12.20 -23.32 18.55
CA LYS A 3 13.40 -23.63 19.35
C LYS A 3 14.02 -22.37 19.99
N ALA A 4 14.28 -21.34 19.18
CA ALA A 4 14.89 -20.10 19.64
C ALA A 4 14.00 -19.36 20.66
N LEU A 5 12.69 -19.26 20.40
CA LEU A 5 11.76 -18.63 21.33
C LEU A 5 11.63 -19.41 22.64
N ALA A 6 11.56 -20.75 22.59
CA ALA A 6 11.51 -21.58 23.77
C ALA A 6 12.78 -21.47 24.64
N GLU A 7 13.95 -21.26 24.04
CA GLU A 7 15.20 -20.99 24.75
C GLU A 7 15.18 -19.63 25.45
N THR A 8 14.73 -18.57 24.77
CA THR A 8 14.58 -17.23 25.36
C THR A 8 13.56 -17.20 26.48
N MET A 9 12.36 -17.76 26.25
CA MET A 9 11.23 -17.72 27.18
C MET A 9 11.47 -18.55 28.44
N ARG A 10 12.37 -19.55 28.38
CA ARG A 10 12.80 -20.32 29.55
C ARG A 10 13.42 -19.44 30.64
N ARG A 11 14.17 -18.39 30.24
CA ARG A 11 14.78 -17.42 31.18
C ARG A 11 13.72 -16.58 31.91
N LEU A 12 12.51 -16.53 31.38
CA LEU A 12 11.35 -15.85 31.97
C LEU A 12 10.41 -16.83 32.70
N GLY A 13 10.84 -18.08 32.94
CA GLY A 13 10.05 -19.09 33.66
C GLY A 13 8.94 -19.77 32.83
N VAL A 14 8.89 -19.53 31.51
CA VAL A 14 7.83 -20.08 30.64
C VAL A 14 8.20 -21.50 30.17
N LYS A 15 7.26 -22.45 30.32
CA LYS A 15 7.42 -23.83 29.83
C LYS A 15 7.46 -23.88 28.30
N ARG A 16 8.31 -24.75 27.74
CA ARG A 16 8.44 -24.95 26.28
C ARG A 16 7.10 -25.20 25.59
N ARG A 17 6.24 -26.05 26.14
CA ARG A 17 4.91 -26.33 25.58
C ARG A 17 4.06 -25.06 25.43
N ALA A 18 4.09 -24.18 26.43
CA ALA A 18 3.38 -22.91 26.38
C ALA A 18 3.97 -21.97 25.31
N SER A 19 5.31 -21.90 25.22
CA SER A 19 6.00 -21.14 24.18
C SER A 19 5.67 -21.65 22.77
N ASP A 20 5.75 -22.96 22.53
CA ASP A 20 5.47 -23.57 21.23
C ASP A 20 3.99 -23.36 20.83
N SER A 21 3.06 -23.50 21.78
CA SER A 21 1.64 -23.23 21.57
C SER A 21 1.38 -21.76 21.22
N ALA A 22 2.07 -20.81 21.87
CA ALA A 22 1.95 -19.39 21.56
C ALA A 22 2.50 -19.06 20.16
N VAL A 23 3.60 -19.71 19.76
CA VAL A 23 4.16 -19.56 18.41
C VAL A 23 3.20 -20.09 17.35
N ASP A 24 2.58 -21.25 17.58
CA ASP A 24 1.58 -21.79 16.66
C ASP A 24 0.35 -20.90 16.54
N ALA A 25 -0.15 -20.39 17.67
CA ALA A 25 -1.25 -19.43 17.69
C ALA A 25 -0.90 -18.14 16.92
N GLY A 26 0.31 -17.61 17.11
CA GLY A 26 0.79 -16.42 16.41
C GLY A 26 0.87 -16.62 14.89
N TYR A 27 1.45 -17.73 14.43
CA TYR A 27 1.50 -18.05 13.01
C TYR A 27 0.12 -18.36 12.42
N LYS A 28 -0.79 -18.95 13.20
CA LYS A 28 -2.18 -19.17 12.77
C LYS A 28 -2.87 -17.82 12.56
N ALA A 29 -2.83 -16.93 13.54
CA ALA A 29 -3.42 -15.58 13.44
C ALA A 29 -2.81 -14.78 12.27
N GLN A 30 -1.50 -14.88 12.05
CA GLN A 30 -0.84 -14.24 10.91
C GLN A 30 -1.37 -14.75 9.56
N ARG A 31 -1.55 -16.06 9.40
CA ARG A 31 -2.11 -16.64 8.17
C ARG A 31 -3.56 -16.22 7.96
N GLU A 32 -4.39 -16.31 9.00
CA GLU A 32 -5.79 -15.89 8.94
C GLU A 32 -5.92 -14.41 8.56
N PHE A 33 -5.08 -13.54 9.11
CA PHE A 33 -5.03 -12.14 8.73
C PHE A 33 -4.62 -11.96 7.25
N GLN A 34 -3.57 -12.63 6.80
CA GLN A 34 -3.12 -12.57 5.41
C GLN A 34 -4.21 -13.06 4.43
N ASP A 35 -4.87 -14.16 4.75
CA ASP A 35 -5.97 -14.71 3.94
C ASP A 35 -7.15 -13.74 3.88
N ALA A 36 -7.46 -13.06 4.99
CA ALA A 36 -8.48 -12.03 5.03
C ALA A 36 -8.14 -10.82 4.15
N LEU A 37 -6.88 -10.37 4.14
CA LEU A 37 -6.40 -9.29 3.25
C LEU A 37 -6.54 -9.68 1.78
N LEU A 38 -6.08 -10.88 1.40
CA LEU A 38 -6.17 -11.38 0.03
C LEU A 38 -7.62 -11.59 -0.42
N SER A 39 -8.49 -12.04 0.49
CA SER A 39 -9.92 -12.16 0.24
C SER A 39 -10.56 -10.78 0.00
N ALA A 40 -10.18 -9.77 0.79
CA ALA A 40 -10.64 -8.39 0.60
C ALA A 40 -10.12 -7.79 -0.71
N GLY A 41 -8.86 -8.04 -1.07
CA GLY A 41 -8.28 -7.58 -2.33
C GLY A 41 -8.97 -8.20 -3.55
N ARG A 42 -9.27 -9.50 -3.52
CA ARG A 42 -10.05 -10.16 -4.59
C ARG A 42 -11.42 -9.51 -4.78
N ARG A 43 -12.17 -9.29 -3.70
CA ARG A 43 -13.46 -8.57 -3.77
C ARG A 43 -13.30 -7.15 -4.34
N ALA A 44 -12.26 -6.42 -3.92
CA ALA A 44 -12.01 -5.08 -4.43
C ALA A 44 -11.70 -5.08 -5.93
N LEU A 45 -10.88 -6.03 -6.40
CA LEU A 45 -10.59 -6.18 -7.83
C LEU A 45 -11.85 -6.57 -8.64
N GLU A 46 -12.66 -7.50 -8.12
CA GLU A 46 -13.93 -7.90 -8.75
C GLU A 46 -14.89 -6.71 -8.86
N THR A 47 -15.02 -5.89 -7.82
CA THR A 47 -15.84 -4.67 -7.86
C THR A 47 -15.34 -3.70 -8.92
N LEU A 48 -14.02 -3.45 -9.01
CA LEU A 48 -13.45 -2.55 -10.01
C LEU A 48 -13.61 -3.07 -11.44
N GLU A 49 -13.53 -4.39 -11.63
CA GLU A 49 -13.74 -5.03 -12.93
C GLU A 49 -15.21 -4.93 -13.37
N GLN A 50 -16.16 -5.07 -12.44
CA GLN A 50 -17.59 -4.94 -12.71
C GLN A 50 -18.03 -3.49 -12.94
N SER A 51 -17.49 -2.54 -12.17
CA SER A 51 -17.85 -1.12 -12.30
C SER A 51 -17.11 -0.40 -13.43
N GLY A 52 -15.97 -0.93 -13.86
CA GLY A 52 -15.05 -0.24 -14.78
C GLY A 52 -14.35 0.97 -14.15
N GLU A 53 -14.52 1.18 -12.83
CA GLU A 53 -13.86 2.28 -12.13
C GLU A 53 -12.34 2.05 -12.05
N PRO A 54 -11.55 3.14 -12.03
CA PRO A 54 -10.12 3.04 -11.83
C PRO A 54 -9.78 2.64 -10.39
N GLY A 55 -8.69 1.88 -10.23
CA GLY A 55 -8.10 1.52 -8.94
C GLY A 55 -6.67 2.04 -8.80
N LEU A 56 -6.31 2.45 -7.59
CA LEU A 56 -4.95 2.85 -7.22
C LEU A 56 -4.30 1.76 -6.36
N VAL A 57 -3.37 1.01 -6.93
CA VAL A 57 -2.52 0.08 -6.20
C VAL A 57 -1.45 0.87 -5.45
N LEU A 58 -1.55 0.87 -4.12
CA LEU A 58 -0.60 1.53 -3.25
C LEU A 58 0.54 0.57 -2.91
N ALA A 59 1.72 0.87 -3.44
CA ALA A 59 2.92 0.08 -3.27
C ALA A 59 3.95 0.80 -2.38
N GLY A 60 4.72 0.03 -1.63
CA GLY A 60 5.79 0.54 -0.78
C GLY A 60 6.19 -0.48 0.28
N ARG A 61 7.10 -0.11 1.16
CA ARG A 61 7.36 -0.90 2.38
C ARG A 61 6.21 -0.68 3.36
N GLY A 62 5.95 -1.65 4.24
CA GLY A 62 4.84 -1.56 5.20
C GLY A 62 4.86 -0.25 6.02
N TYR A 63 6.04 0.16 6.47
CA TYR A 63 6.20 1.43 7.20
C TYR A 63 5.97 2.68 6.34
N ASN A 64 6.09 2.58 5.01
CA ASN A 64 5.77 3.69 4.11
C ASN A 64 4.27 3.80 3.88
N ILE A 65 3.56 2.69 3.72
CA ILE A 65 2.15 2.72 3.29
C ILE A 65 1.15 2.70 4.45
N TYR A 66 1.54 2.20 5.63
CA TYR A 66 0.64 2.06 6.78
C TYR A 66 0.88 3.10 7.88
N ASP A 67 2.04 3.76 7.91
CA ASP A 67 2.28 4.85 8.85
C ASP A 67 1.81 6.20 8.26
N ARG A 68 0.83 6.81 8.93
CA ARG A 68 0.19 8.06 8.49
C ARG A 68 1.13 9.27 8.59
N GLY A 69 2.06 9.25 9.55
CA GLY A 69 3.05 10.31 9.68
C GLY A 69 4.06 10.25 8.53
N VAL A 70 4.55 9.04 8.23
CA VAL A 70 5.57 8.82 7.19
C VAL A 70 5.05 9.20 5.80
N ASN A 71 3.82 8.82 5.45
CA ASN A 71 3.25 9.13 4.13
C ASN A 71 2.37 10.37 4.08
N CYS A 72 2.42 11.23 5.10
CA CYS A 72 1.57 12.42 5.21
C CYS A 72 0.06 12.11 5.03
N ASP A 73 -0.37 10.90 5.38
CA ASP A 73 -1.74 10.41 5.30
C ASP A 73 -2.35 10.47 3.87
N ILE A 74 -1.49 10.44 2.85
CA ILE A 74 -1.88 10.56 1.43
C ILE A 74 -2.90 9.50 1.00
N PRO A 75 -2.78 8.20 1.33
CA PRO A 75 -3.78 7.20 0.93
C PRO A 75 -5.19 7.55 1.40
N ARG A 76 -5.31 8.04 2.63
CA ARG A 76 -6.59 8.44 3.22
C ARG A 76 -7.12 9.72 2.58
N LYS A 77 -6.25 10.68 2.27
CA LYS A 77 -6.63 11.92 1.57
C LYS A 77 -7.11 11.66 0.15
N LEU A 78 -6.46 10.75 -0.59
CA LEU A 78 -6.91 10.30 -1.91
C LEU A 78 -8.32 9.73 -1.86
N ARG A 79 -8.59 8.87 -0.86
CA ARG A 79 -9.92 8.31 -0.64
C ARG A 79 -10.96 9.36 -0.26
N HIS A 80 -10.65 10.28 0.66
CA HIS A 80 -11.65 11.24 1.14
C HIS A 80 -11.92 12.39 0.17
N ARG A 81 -10.88 12.92 -0.48
CA ARG A 81 -11.03 14.12 -1.33
C ARG A 81 -11.50 13.80 -2.75
N TYR A 82 -11.09 12.64 -3.26
CA TYR A 82 -11.42 12.22 -4.63
C TYR A 82 -12.13 10.87 -4.66
N GLY A 83 -12.62 10.31 -3.56
CA GLY A 83 -13.29 9.00 -3.62
C GLY A 83 -12.41 7.85 -4.16
N ALA A 84 -11.08 8.01 -4.19
CA ALA A 84 -10.23 7.09 -4.94
C ALA A 84 -10.27 5.66 -4.39
N ASN A 85 -10.31 4.67 -5.27
CA ASN A 85 -10.27 3.26 -4.89
C ASN A 85 -8.82 2.82 -4.62
N VAL A 86 -8.35 3.01 -3.39
CA VAL A 86 -6.97 2.69 -2.99
C VAL A 86 -6.87 1.27 -2.44
N ILE A 87 -6.02 0.45 -3.05
CA ILE A 87 -5.78 -0.95 -2.66
C ILE A 87 -4.30 -1.12 -2.28
N PRO A 88 -3.97 -1.38 -1.01
CA PRO A 88 -2.59 -1.66 -0.59
C PRO A 88 -2.06 -2.97 -1.18
N LEU A 89 -0.77 -3.03 -1.50
CA LEU A 89 -0.16 -4.20 -2.14
C LEU A 89 -0.36 -5.52 -1.38
N ASP A 90 -0.40 -5.52 -0.04
CA ASP A 90 -0.56 -6.73 0.78
C ASP A 90 -1.95 -7.38 0.64
N PHE A 91 -2.90 -6.68 0.01
CA PHE A 91 -4.21 -7.22 -0.36
C PHE A 91 -4.16 -7.99 -1.69
N LEU A 92 -3.08 -7.83 -2.46
CA LEU A 92 -2.95 -8.35 -3.81
C LEU A 92 -1.92 -9.47 -3.89
N VAL A 93 -0.86 -9.41 -3.07
CA VAL A 93 0.31 -10.27 -3.24
C VAL A 93 0.88 -10.76 -1.92
N THR A 94 1.61 -11.87 -1.97
CA THR A 94 2.19 -12.53 -0.81
C THR A 94 3.71 -12.47 -0.75
N GLY A 95 4.40 -12.09 -1.84
CA GLY A 95 5.86 -12.15 -1.95
C GLY A 95 6.36 -13.51 -2.45
N ARG A 96 5.45 -14.34 -2.99
CA ARG A 96 5.70 -15.71 -3.47
C ARG A 96 5.28 -15.91 -4.93
N GLU A 97 4.63 -14.92 -5.51
CA GLU A 97 4.18 -14.91 -6.88
C GLU A 97 5.40 -14.82 -7.81
N PRO A 98 5.36 -15.46 -8.99
CA PRO A 98 6.51 -15.51 -9.88
C PRO A 98 6.81 -14.13 -10.48
N VAL A 99 8.02 -13.62 -10.22
CA VAL A 99 8.58 -12.38 -10.80
C VAL A 99 10.01 -12.57 -11.31
N ALA A 100 10.42 -13.81 -11.52
CA ALA A 100 11.79 -14.16 -11.90
C ALA A 100 12.16 -13.67 -13.31
N ASP A 101 11.17 -13.48 -14.19
CA ASP A 101 11.33 -12.89 -15.51
C ASP A 101 11.66 -11.39 -15.47
N ILE A 102 11.25 -10.68 -14.42
CA ILE A 102 11.63 -9.27 -14.17
C ILE A 102 12.99 -9.23 -13.50
N HIS A 103 13.14 -10.01 -12.44
CA HIS A 103 14.35 -10.05 -11.65
C HIS A 103 14.51 -11.41 -10.96
N ALA A 104 15.40 -12.24 -11.50
CA ALA A 104 15.58 -13.63 -11.09
C ALA A 104 15.80 -13.85 -9.59
N ASN A 105 16.46 -12.90 -8.91
CA ASN A 105 16.82 -13.04 -7.49
C ASN A 105 16.54 -11.78 -6.67
N MET A 106 15.30 -11.27 -6.72
CA MET A 106 14.93 -10.14 -5.87
C MET A 106 14.91 -10.61 -4.41
N PHE A 107 15.98 -10.32 -3.67
CA PHE A 107 16.21 -10.88 -2.33
C PHE A 107 15.48 -10.11 -1.23
N TRP A 108 15.08 -8.86 -1.47
CA TRP A 108 14.20 -8.13 -0.56
C TRP A 108 12.75 -8.58 -0.76
N ILE A 109 12.15 -9.18 0.27
CA ILE A 109 10.74 -9.63 0.21
C ILE A 109 9.78 -8.48 -0.10
N SER A 110 10.03 -7.28 0.42
CA SER A 110 9.25 -6.09 0.07
C SER A 110 9.43 -5.70 -1.39
N GLY A 111 10.65 -5.86 -1.93
CA GLY A 111 10.94 -5.65 -3.35
C GLY A 111 10.15 -6.62 -4.21
N ARG A 112 10.13 -7.92 -3.86
CA ARG A 112 9.30 -8.91 -4.55
C ARG A 112 7.84 -8.50 -4.59
N LYS A 113 7.25 -8.20 -3.44
CA LYS A 113 5.86 -7.76 -3.36
C LYS A 113 5.57 -6.52 -4.22
N ILE A 114 6.49 -5.56 -4.27
CA ILE A 114 6.34 -4.37 -5.12
C ILE A 114 6.34 -4.76 -6.60
N LEU A 115 7.22 -5.66 -7.04
CA LEU A 115 7.26 -6.15 -8.43
C LEU A 115 6.03 -6.97 -8.80
N GLU A 116 5.57 -7.82 -7.88
CA GLU A 116 4.35 -8.61 -8.07
C GLU A 116 3.12 -7.71 -8.21
N ALA A 117 3.00 -6.68 -7.36
CA ALA A 117 1.92 -5.70 -7.44
C ALA A 117 2.00 -4.88 -8.74
N ALA A 118 3.21 -4.51 -9.18
CA ALA A 118 3.43 -3.83 -10.45
C ALA A 118 2.96 -4.69 -11.63
N ARG A 119 3.26 -6.00 -11.61
CA ARG A 119 2.79 -6.95 -12.62
C ARG A 119 1.27 -7.03 -12.66
N ILE A 120 0.61 -7.13 -11.49
CA ILE A 120 -0.86 -7.15 -11.41
C ILE A 120 -1.44 -5.88 -12.02
N ALA A 121 -0.89 -4.71 -11.68
CA ALA A 121 -1.33 -3.44 -12.26
C ALA A 121 -1.13 -3.41 -13.78
N ALA A 122 -0.01 -3.92 -14.30
CA ALA A 122 0.27 -3.96 -15.75
C ALA A 122 -0.73 -4.82 -16.54
N THR A 123 -1.27 -5.88 -15.93
CA THR A 123 -2.25 -6.76 -16.59
C THR A 123 -3.66 -6.17 -16.67
N ARG A 124 -3.91 -5.02 -16.04
CA ARG A 124 -5.25 -4.44 -15.90
C ARG A 124 -5.23 -2.94 -16.28
N PRO A 125 -5.88 -2.54 -17.38
CA PRO A 125 -5.79 -1.15 -17.86
C PRO A 125 -6.41 -0.12 -16.91
N ASN A 126 -7.34 -0.52 -16.04
CA ASN A 126 -7.98 0.32 -15.03
C ASN A 126 -7.22 0.36 -13.70
N LEU A 127 -6.09 -0.33 -13.55
CA LEU A 127 -5.26 -0.25 -12.36
C LEU A 127 -4.05 0.65 -12.58
N HIS A 128 -3.82 1.52 -11.60
CA HIS A 128 -2.73 2.47 -11.60
C HIS A 128 -1.91 2.31 -10.33
N MET A 129 -0.58 2.37 -10.45
CA MET A 129 0.30 2.16 -9.30
C MET A 129 0.81 3.49 -8.73
N VAL A 130 0.68 3.65 -7.41
CA VAL A 130 1.31 4.72 -6.63
C VAL A 130 2.36 4.07 -5.71
N TYR A 131 3.63 4.33 -5.98
CA TYR A 131 4.74 3.80 -5.19
C TYR A 131 5.25 4.84 -4.19
N ILE A 132 5.03 4.60 -2.90
CA ILE A 132 5.57 5.36 -1.78
C ILE A 132 6.93 4.81 -1.34
N THR A 133 7.95 5.65 -1.42
CA THR A 133 9.32 5.38 -0.98
C THR A 133 9.88 6.54 -0.17
N ASN A 134 11.08 6.37 0.40
CA ASN A 134 11.76 7.41 1.18
C ASN A 134 13.04 7.89 0.49
N PHE A 135 13.41 9.13 0.79
CA PHE A 135 14.68 9.72 0.38
C PHE A 135 15.86 8.89 0.92
N LYS A 136 16.93 8.79 0.13
CA LYS A 136 18.14 7.99 0.44
C LYS A 136 17.88 6.50 0.75
N CYS A 137 16.74 5.93 0.33
CA CYS A 137 16.53 4.49 0.43
C CYS A 137 17.27 3.76 -0.72
N GLY A 138 18.51 3.33 -0.46
CA GLY A 138 19.36 2.63 -1.43
C GLY A 138 18.69 1.40 -2.08
N PRO A 139 18.13 0.45 -1.30
CA PRO A 139 17.42 -0.68 -1.88
C PRO A 139 16.23 -0.30 -2.78
N ASP A 140 15.49 0.76 -2.42
CA ASP A 140 14.32 1.18 -3.18
C ASP A 140 14.68 1.90 -4.48
N SER A 141 15.86 2.51 -4.59
CA SER A 141 16.31 3.08 -5.87
C SER A 141 16.45 1.98 -6.93
N TYR A 142 16.93 0.80 -6.52
CA TYR A 142 17.02 -0.39 -7.35
C TYR A 142 15.63 -0.96 -7.66
N ILE A 143 14.81 -1.21 -6.63
CA ILE A 143 13.46 -1.77 -6.81
C ILE A 143 12.60 -0.89 -7.71
N LYS A 144 12.69 0.44 -7.59
CA LYS A 144 11.95 1.40 -8.44
C LYS A 144 12.25 1.24 -9.93
N HIS A 145 13.48 0.88 -10.30
CA HIS A 145 13.82 0.64 -11.69
C HIS A 145 13.03 -0.56 -12.25
N PHE A 146 13.10 -1.71 -11.59
CA PHE A 146 12.36 -2.92 -11.99
C PHE A 146 10.85 -2.78 -11.85
N ALA A 147 10.36 -2.01 -10.87
CA ALA A 147 8.93 -1.77 -10.72
C ALA A 147 8.36 -0.98 -11.91
N ARG A 148 9.14 -0.05 -12.48
CA ARG A 148 8.76 0.68 -13.70
C ARG A 148 8.70 -0.22 -14.92
N GLU A 149 9.68 -1.11 -15.06
CA GLU A 149 9.70 -2.10 -16.13
C GLU A 149 8.51 -3.07 -16.00
N ALA A 150 8.28 -3.59 -14.79
CA ALA A 150 7.19 -4.50 -14.49
C ALA A 150 5.80 -3.90 -14.70
N ALA A 151 5.62 -2.61 -14.41
CA ALA A 151 4.34 -1.93 -14.53
C ALA A 151 3.94 -1.63 -15.98
N GLY A 152 4.90 -1.53 -16.91
CA GLY A 152 4.67 -1.21 -18.34
C GLY A 152 4.04 0.15 -18.65
N ALA A 153 3.49 0.84 -17.65
CA ALA A 153 2.78 2.10 -17.72
C ALA A 153 3.40 3.10 -16.73
N PRO A 154 3.16 4.42 -16.88
CA PRO A 154 3.72 5.38 -15.95
C PRO A 154 3.08 5.17 -14.57
N LEU A 155 3.93 4.91 -13.58
CA LEU A 155 3.58 4.82 -12.16
C LEU A 155 3.98 6.11 -11.44
N LEU A 156 3.18 6.53 -10.47
CA LEU A 156 3.48 7.68 -9.64
C LEU A 156 4.44 7.26 -8.52
N VAL A 157 5.66 7.81 -8.48
CA VAL A 157 6.58 7.61 -7.35
C VAL A 157 6.52 8.81 -6.42
N LEU A 158 6.09 8.61 -5.19
CA LEU A 158 6.14 9.62 -4.13
C LEU A 158 7.32 9.29 -3.21
N GLN A 159 8.23 10.26 -3.05
CA GLN A 159 9.42 10.11 -2.22
C GLN A 159 9.32 11.04 -1.01
N PHE A 160 9.33 10.44 0.19
CA PHE A 160 9.19 11.13 1.47
C PHE A 160 10.54 11.28 2.16
N ASP A 161 10.81 12.44 2.72
CA ASP A 161 12.06 12.75 3.45
C ASP A 161 11.83 13.08 4.94
N GLY A 162 10.59 12.96 5.40
CA GLY A 162 10.17 13.24 6.78
C GLY A 162 10.04 14.73 7.13
N HIS A 163 10.33 15.63 6.19
CA HIS A 163 10.25 17.08 6.37
C HIS A 163 9.23 17.73 5.43
N GLY A 164 8.80 17.00 4.38
CA GLY A 164 7.79 17.45 3.44
C GLY A 164 6.40 17.60 4.05
N ASN A 165 5.67 18.64 3.59
CA ASN A 165 4.24 18.79 3.85
C ASN A 165 3.41 18.02 2.81
N ASP A 166 2.16 17.69 3.16
CA ASP A 166 1.24 16.93 2.32
C ASP A 166 0.87 17.63 1.00
N ALA A 167 0.80 18.96 0.99
CA ALA A 167 0.34 19.75 -0.16
C ALA A 167 1.09 19.40 -1.46
N GLY A 168 2.42 19.36 -1.42
CA GLY A 168 3.23 19.03 -2.60
C GLY A 168 3.01 17.60 -3.10
N TYR A 169 2.81 16.65 -2.19
CA TYR A 169 2.49 15.27 -2.56
C TYR A 169 1.09 15.14 -3.15
N MET A 170 0.10 15.86 -2.60
CA MET A 170 -1.27 15.88 -3.11
C MET A 170 -1.33 16.48 -4.51
N THR A 171 -0.66 17.59 -4.78
CA THR A 171 -0.62 18.19 -6.14
C THR A 171 -0.01 17.23 -7.17
N ARG A 172 1.02 16.46 -6.79
CA ARG A 172 1.59 15.43 -7.67
C ARG A 172 0.62 14.27 -7.90
N CYS A 173 -0.17 13.92 -6.89
CA CYS A 173 -1.23 12.93 -7.05
C CYS A 173 -2.34 13.45 -7.97
N GLU A 174 -2.80 14.69 -7.79
CA GLU A 174 -3.80 15.33 -8.65
C GLU A 174 -3.33 15.36 -10.10
N ALA A 175 -2.12 15.86 -10.35
CA ALA A 175 -1.55 15.90 -11.70
C ALA A 175 -1.47 14.50 -12.35
N TYR A 176 -1.12 13.48 -11.57
CA TYR A 176 -1.11 12.10 -12.04
C TYR A 176 -2.52 11.60 -12.37
N LEU A 177 -3.47 11.75 -11.45
CA LEU A 177 -4.87 11.34 -11.65
C LEU A 177 -5.50 12.04 -12.86
N ASP A 178 -5.20 13.32 -13.08
CA ASP A 178 -5.69 14.11 -14.21
C ASP A 178 -5.08 13.63 -15.53
N SER A 179 -3.76 13.39 -15.56
CA SER A 179 -3.08 12.83 -16.73
C SER A 179 -3.60 11.45 -17.16
N LYS A 180 -4.27 10.75 -16.25
CA LYS A 180 -4.92 9.46 -16.49
C LYS A 180 -6.41 9.56 -16.76
N GLY A 181 -6.99 10.76 -16.72
CA GLY A 181 -8.43 10.99 -16.86
C GLY A 181 -9.27 10.46 -15.69
N ILE A 182 -8.62 10.04 -14.60
CA ILE A 182 -9.25 9.37 -13.45
C ILE A 182 -9.95 10.38 -12.53
N LEU A 183 -9.46 11.62 -12.46
CA LEU A 183 -10.05 12.67 -11.61
C LEU A 183 -11.53 12.92 -11.91
N ARG A 184 -11.99 12.64 -13.14
CA ARG A 184 -13.39 12.77 -13.56
C ARG A 184 -14.28 11.59 -13.16
N CYS A 185 -13.68 10.42 -12.91
CA CYS A 185 -14.37 9.24 -12.38
C CYS A 185 -14.71 9.40 -10.90
N TYR A 186 -14.20 10.46 -10.28
CA TYR A 186 -14.18 10.70 -8.86
C TYR A 186 -14.86 12.04 -8.58
N PRO A 187 -16.19 12.08 -8.46
CA PRO A 187 -16.88 13.32 -8.16
C PRO A 187 -16.34 13.86 -6.83
N SER A 188 -15.81 15.08 -6.86
CA SER A 188 -15.34 15.77 -5.66
C SER A 188 -16.55 16.05 -4.76
N SER A 189 -16.66 15.31 -3.66
CA SER A 189 -17.66 15.58 -2.63
C SER A 189 -17.24 16.77 -1.78
N HIS A 190 -17.12 17.97 -2.37
CA HIS A 190 -16.88 19.22 -1.65
C HIS A 190 -17.58 20.41 -2.31
N THR A 191 -18.84 20.61 -1.94
CA THR A 191 -19.42 21.96 -1.82
C THR A 191 -20.15 22.01 -0.48
N SER A 192 -19.39 22.12 0.60
CA SER A 192 -19.91 22.62 1.87
C SER A 192 -19.24 23.95 2.12
N GLU A 193 -19.92 25.03 1.73
CA GLU A 193 -19.53 26.39 2.11
C GLU A 193 -19.45 26.48 3.65
N PRO A 194 -18.44 27.16 4.22
CA PRO A 194 -18.43 27.44 5.63
C PRO A 194 -19.58 28.41 5.95
N GLN A 195 -20.57 27.93 6.72
CA GLN A 195 -21.60 28.81 7.30
C GLN A 195 -20.91 29.81 8.21
N ALA A 196 -20.92 31.08 7.79
CA ALA A 196 -20.52 32.21 8.63
C ALA A 196 -21.45 32.27 9.84
N GLN A 197 -20.93 31.86 10.99
CA GLN A 197 -21.62 31.98 12.27
C GLN A 197 -21.67 33.47 12.64
N GLN A 198 -22.77 34.14 12.28
CA GLN A 198 -23.11 35.46 12.79
C GLN A 198 -23.36 35.34 14.30
N ALA A 199 -22.38 35.74 15.09
CA ALA A 199 -22.56 36.03 16.50
C ALA A 199 -23.51 37.23 16.61
N ARG A 200 -24.78 36.98 16.97
CA ARG A 200 -25.69 38.02 17.45
C ARG A 200 -25.31 38.33 18.89
N ILE A 201 -24.84 39.56 19.10
CA ILE A 201 -24.71 40.20 20.39
C ILE A 201 -26.12 40.53 20.86
N HIS A 202 -26.54 39.97 22.00
CA HIS A 202 -27.48 40.58 22.95
C HIS A 202 -27.25 39.96 24.32
#